data_AF-F1Z2J4-F1
#
_entry.id   AF-F1Z2J4-F1
#
_cell.length_a   1.000
_cell.length_b   1.000
_cell.length_c   1.000
_cell.angle_alpha   90.00
_cell.angle_beta   90.00
_cell.angle_gamma   90.00
#
_symmetry.space_group_name_H-M   'P 1'
#
loop_
_entity.id
_entity.type
_entity.pdbx_description
1 polymer ?
#
loop_
_entity_poly.entity_id
_entity_poly.type
_entity_poly.pdbx_seq_one_letter_code
_entity_poly.pdbx_strand_id
1 'polypeptide(L)'
;MFRVFKDVKVTVISFLIYLLGIVVYLLKLNSFNQVLNDLQNTGANYLDMYLYNNNQMLFYFLGAIFFLLIGLYILVGSGVFMLSDDLKTENLVIGGIIVVIMLVLIYLLIHFIMIPVMKITLTIIFIGLLLAFGIAGMNDSSY
;
A
#
# COMPACT_ATOMS: atom_id res chain seq x y z
N MET A 1 16.10 6.63 10.70
CA MET A 1 14.99 7.28 9.96
C MET A 1 13.63 7.06 10.64
N PHE A 2 13.37 5.89 11.22
CA PHE A 2 12.07 5.51 11.82
C PHE A 2 11.79 6.02 13.25
N ARG A 3 12.66 6.87 13.83
CA ARG A 3 12.50 7.39 15.21
C ARG A 3 11.18 8.13 15.46
N VAL A 4 10.58 8.70 14.41
CA VAL A 4 9.29 9.41 14.47
C VAL A 4 8.13 8.49 14.86
N PHE A 5 8.22 7.18 14.56
CA PHE A 5 7.19 6.18 14.90
C PHE A 5 7.35 5.56 16.28
N LYS A 6 8.32 6.01 17.08
CA LYS A 6 8.39 5.62 18.50
C LYS A 6 7.19 6.15 19.30
N ASP A 7 6.51 7.18 18.81
CA ASP A 7 5.28 7.67 19.41
C ASP A 7 4.05 6.98 18.81
N VAL A 8 3.28 6.29 19.65
CA VAL A 8 2.02 5.63 19.30
C VAL A 8 1.07 6.59 18.60
N LYS A 9 0.96 7.82 19.09
CA LYS A 9 -0.01 8.80 18.59
C LYS A 9 0.30 9.18 17.15
N VAL A 10 1.58 9.39 16.84
CA VAL A 10 2.02 9.76 15.48
C VAL A 10 1.77 8.61 14.51
N THR A 11 2.05 7.37 14.92
CA THR A 11 1.78 6.17 14.12
C THR A 11 0.29 6.01 13.83
N VAL A 12 -0.56 6.11 14.84
CA VAL A 12 -2.03 5.97 14.71
C VAL A 12 -2.61 7.09 13.85
N ILE A 13 -2.22 8.35 14.06
CA ILE A 13 -2.70 9.49 13.25
C ILE A 13 -2.29 9.32 11.78
N SER A 14 -1.04 8.94 11.53
CA SER A 14 -0.55 8.71 10.16
C SER A 14 -1.32 7.59 9.48
N PHE A 15 -1.58 6.50 10.21
CA PHE A 15 -2.40 5.39 9.74
C PHE A 15 -3.84 5.83 9.40
N LEU A 16 -4.48 6.63 10.25
CA LEU A 16 -5.86 7.11 9.99
C LEU A 16 -5.94 8.01 8.75
N ILE A 17 -4.98 8.91 8.57
CA ILE A 17 -4.90 9.77 7.37
C ILE A 17 -4.69 8.90 6.12
N TYR A 18 -3.79 7.92 6.20
CA TYR A 18 -3.55 6.97 5.13
C TYR A 18 -4.82 6.17 4.79
N LEU A 19 -5.51 5.65 5.80
CA LEU A 19 -6.73 4.85 5.67
C LEU A 19 -7.83 5.63 4.92
N LEU A 20 -8.06 6.90 5.27
CA LEU A 20 -9.01 7.74 4.56
C LEU A 20 -8.59 7.95 3.09
N GLY A 21 -7.31 8.24 2.85
CA GLY A 21 -6.80 8.46 1.50
C GLY A 21 -6.92 7.23 0.61
N ILE A 22 -6.50 6.06 1.11
CA ILE A 22 -6.51 4.82 0.34
C ILE A 22 -7.94 4.32 0.08
N VAL A 23 -8.86 4.45 1.04
CA VAL A 23 -10.27 4.09 0.82
C VAL A 23 -10.88 4.92 -0.31
N VAL A 24 -10.70 6.25 -0.29
CA VAL A 24 -11.19 7.13 -1.36
C VAL A 24 -10.56 6.77 -2.71
N TYR A 25 -9.26 6.47 -2.72
CA TYR A 25 -8.56 6.03 -3.92
C TYR A 25 -9.12 4.69 -4.44
N LEU A 26 -9.33 3.70 -3.58
CA LEU A 26 -9.87 2.39 -3.95
C LEU A 26 -11.29 2.49 -4.51
N LEU A 27 -12.13 3.34 -3.94
CA LEU A 27 -13.48 3.60 -4.47
C LEU A 27 -13.42 4.18 -5.89
N LYS A 28 -12.57 5.18 -6.12
CA LYS A 28 -12.37 5.77 -7.45
C LYS A 28 -11.80 4.76 -8.45
N LEU A 29 -10.84 3.94 -8.01
CA LEU A 29 -10.27 2.88 -8.83
C LEU A 29 -11.32 1.84 -9.20
N ASN A 30 -12.17 1.44 -8.26
CA ASN A 30 -13.25 0.49 -8.53
C ASN A 30 -14.28 1.03 -9.52
N SER A 31 -14.69 2.30 -9.40
CA SER A 31 -15.55 2.95 -10.40
C SER A 31 -14.88 2.97 -11.78
N PHE A 32 -13.58 3.25 -11.85
CA PHE A 32 -12.86 3.22 -13.13
C PHE A 32 -12.74 1.80 -13.70
N ASN A 33 -12.55 0.79 -12.86
CA ASN A 33 -12.53 -0.61 -13.32
C ASN A 33 -13.86 -1.05 -13.92
N GLN A 34 -15.01 -0.54 -13.43
CA GLN A 34 -16.30 -0.81 -14.05
C GLN A 34 -16.32 -0.26 -15.49
N VAL A 35 -15.84 0.97 -15.70
CA VAL A 35 -15.71 1.56 -17.04
C VAL A 35 -14.78 0.75 -17.93
N LEU A 36 -13.65 0.26 -17.40
CA LEU A 36 -12.73 -0.58 -18.16
C LEU A 36 -13.32 -1.96 -18.50
N ASN A 37 -14.09 -2.57 -17.60
CA ASN A 37 -14.81 -3.83 -17.87
C ASN A 37 -15.86 -3.64 -18.97
N ASP A 38 -16.59 -2.53 -18.96
CA ASP A 38 -17.54 -2.20 -20.03
C ASP A 38 -16.82 -2.04 -21.38
N LEU A 39 -15.64 -1.41 -21.38
CA LEU A 39 -14.78 -1.30 -22.56
C LEU A 39 -14.24 -2.67 -23.02
N GLN A 40 -13.91 -3.56 -22.09
CA GLN A 40 -13.49 -4.92 -22.43
C GLN A 40 -14.60 -5.70 -23.12
N ASN A 41 -15.84 -5.52 -22.66
CA ASN A 41 -17.01 -6.19 -23.23
C ASN A 41 -17.37 -5.70 -24.64
N THR A 42 -16.89 -4.53 -25.07
CA THR A 42 -17.02 -4.06 -26.46
C THR A 42 -15.92 -4.58 -27.40
N GLY A 43 -15.01 -5.41 -26.89
CA GLY A 43 -13.93 -6.02 -27.67
C GLY A 43 -12.63 -5.20 -27.72
N ALA A 44 -12.49 -4.18 -26.87
CA ALA A 44 -11.25 -3.42 -26.77
C ALA A 44 -10.10 -4.30 -26.24
N ASN A 45 -8.91 -4.17 -26.84
CA ASN A 45 -7.73 -4.87 -26.37
C ASN A 45 -7.10 -4.13 -25.17
N TYR A 46 -6.23 -4.81 -24.42
CA TYR A 46 -5.54 -4.19 -23.27
C TYR A 46 -4.78 -2.91 -23.63
N LEU A 47 -4.23 -2.81 -24.84
CA LEU A 47 -3.51 -1.62 -25.30
C LEU A 47 -4.44 -0.40 -25.46
N ASP A 48 -5.69 -0.64 -25.88
CA ASP A 48 -6.72 0.41 -25.96
C ASP A 48 -7.15 0.87 -24.56
N MET A 49 -7.18 -0.06 -23.59
CA MET A 49 -7.42 0.27 -22.18
C MET A 49 -6.26 1.06 -21.55
N TYR A 50 -5.02 0.81 -21.97
CA TYR A 50 -3.84 1.56 -21.53
C TYR A 50 -3.92 3.04 -21.96
N LEU A 51 -4.35 3.28 -23.19
CA LEU A 51 -4.46 4.61 -23.80
C LEU A 51 -5.82 5.28 -23.52
N TYR A 52 -6.73 4.57 -22.86
CA TYR A 52 -8.08 5.06 -22.61
C TYR A 52 -8.09 6.36 -21.80
N ASN A 53 -8.86 7.31 -22.30
CA ASN A 53 -9.10 8.63 -21.71
C ASN A 53 -7.82 9.33 -21.24
N ASN A 54 -6.90 9.61 -22.17
CA ASN A 54 -5.64 10.30 -21.88
C ASN A 54 -4.78 9.58 -20.81
N ASN A 55 -4.58 8.27 -20.99
CA ASN A 55 -3.74 7.45 -20.10
C ASN A 55 -4.22 7.42 -18.64
N GLN A 56 -5.53 7.55 -18.40
CA GLN A 56 -6.09 7.61 -17.05
C GLN A 56 -5.67 6.41 -16.17
N MET A 57 -5.54 5.23 -16.77
CA MET A 57 -5.06 4.03 -16.08
C MET A 57 -3.62 4.16 -15.56
N LEU A 58 -2.74 4.84 -16.30
CA LEU A 58 -1.37 5.09 -15.85
C LEU A 58 -1.33 6.03 -14.63
N PHE A 59 -2.22 7.02 -14.56
CA PHE A 59 -2.35 7.87 -13.39
C PHE A 59 -2.83 7.09 -12.15
N TYR A 60 -3.79 6.19 -12.33
CA TYR A 60 -4.18 5.27 -11.24
C TYR A 60 -3.01 4.39 -10.83
N PHE A 61 -2.25 3.82 -11.77
CA PHE A 61 -1.08 3.01 -11.46
C PHE A 61 0.00 3.78 -10.68
N LEU A 62 0.31 5.02 -11.08
CA LEU A 62 1.22 5.91 -10.36
C LEU A 62 0.70 6.23 -8.95
N GLY A 63 -0.60 6.47 -8.81
CA GLY A 63 -1.27 6.63 -7.52
C GLY A 63 -1.13 5.39 -6.63
N ALA A 64 -1.27 4.19 -7.20
CA ALA A 64 -1.06 2.94 -6.46
C ALA A 64 0.39 2.81 -5.97
N ILE A 65 1.37 3.13 -6.80
CA ILE A 65 2.78 3.14 -6.37
C ILE A 65 3.00 4.11 -5.20
N PHE A 66 2.41 5.31 -5.27
CA PHE A 66 2.50 6.30 -4.21
C PHE A 66 1.88 5.81 -2.88
N PHE A 67 0.66 5.26 -2.92
CA PHE A 67 0.01 4.67 -1.74
C PHE A 67 0.76 3.45 -1.21
N LEU A 68 1.41 2.68 -2.08
CA LEU A 68 2.21 1.54 -1.68
C LEU A 68 3.47 1.95 -0.92
N LEU A 69 4.17 3.00 -1.37
CA LEU A 69 5.35 3.54 -0.69
C LEU A 69 5.01 4.09 0.70
N ILE A 70 3.94 4.88 0.81
CA ILE A 70 3.48 5.40 2.11
C ILE A 70 3.04 4.24 3.01
N GLY A 71 2.33 3.27 2.44
CA GLY A 71 1.84 2.14 3.20
C GLY A 71 2.97 1.28 3.77
N LEU A 72 4.01 1.01 2.97
CA LEU A 72 5.22 0.35 3.43
C LEU A 72 5.94 1.14 4.52
N TYR A 73 6.03 2.47 4.38
CA TYR A 73 6.65 3.34 5.38
C TYR A 73 5.95 3.24 6.75
N ILE A 74 4.61 3.26 6.76
CA ILE A 74 3.81 3.07 7.98
C ILE A 74 3.95 1.64 8.52
N LEU A 75 3.92 0.63 7.66
CA LEU A 75 4.04 -0.78 8.03
C LEU A 75 5.38 -1.06 8.73
N VAL A 76 6.49 -0.62 8.14
CA VAL A 76 7.83 -0.77 8.74
C VAL A 76 7.93 0.03 10.05
N GLY A 77 7.41 1.26 10.07
CA GLY A 77 7.33 2.08 11.28
C GLY A 77 6.58 1.39 12.42
N SER A 78 5.44 0.76 12.12
CA SER A 78 4.64 0.01 13.10
C SER A 78 5.35 -1.26 13.61
N GLY A 79 6.14 -1.93 12.75
CA GLY A 79 6.97 -3.07 13.17
C GLY A 79 8.10 -2.66 14.12
N VAL A 80 8.79 -1.56 13.84
CA VAL A 80 9.83 -1.00 14.73
C VAL A 80 9.23 -0.58 16.06
N PHE A 81 8.05 0.03 16.05
CA PHE A 81 7.30 0.40 17.25
C PHE A 81 6.99 -0.83 18.13
N MET A 82 6.48 -1.92 17.55
CA MET A 82 6.19 -3.16 18.29
C MET A 82 7.42 -3.77 18.97
N LEU A 83 8.62 -3.59 18.38
CA LEU A 83 9.87 -4.18 18.87
C LEU A 83 10.66 -3.29 19.82
N SER A 84 10.42 -1.97 19.83
CA SER A 84 11.27 -1.01 20.55
C SER A 84 10.72 -0.55 21.91
N ASP A 85 9.47 -0.88 22.23
CA ASP A 85 8.74 -0.26 23.32
C ASP A 85 8.37 -1.26 24.43
N ASP A 86 9.39 -1.78 25.13
CA ASP A 86 9.31 -2.57 26.39
C ASP A 86 8.24 -3.68 26.46
N LEU A 87 7.75 -4.15 25.30
CA LEU A 87 6.65 -5.11 25.15
C LEU A 87 5.41 -4.77 25.98
N LYS A 88 5.08 -3.48 26.17
CA LYS A 88 3.78 -3.12 26.76
C LYS A 88 2.68 -3.75 25.91
N THR A 89 1.89 -4.62 26.52
CA THR A 89 0.93 -5.48 25.81
C THR A 89 -0.03 -4.67 24.93
N GLU A 90 -0.42 -3.48 25.38
CA GLU A 90 -1.27 -2.54 24.63
C GLU A 90 -0.66 -2.10 23.30
N ASN A 91 0.63 -1.76 23.29
CA ASN A 91 1.33 -1.28 22.09
C ASN A 91 1.55 -2.40 21.07
N LEU A 92 1.80 -3.62 21.55
CA LEU A 92 1.93 -4.80 20.72
C LEU A 92 0.60 -5.15 20.04
N VAL A 93 -0.52 -5.06 20.77
CA VAL A 93 -1.87 -5.30 20.22
C VAL A 93 -2.23 -4.25 19.17
N ILE A 94 -2.02 -2.96 19.47
CA ILE A 94 -2.33 -1.86 18.53
C ILE A 94 -1.46 -1.97 17.27
N GLY A 95 -0.15 -2.16 17.43
CA GLY A 95 0.78 -2.32 16.31
C GLY A 95 0.41 -3.53 15.44
N GLY A 96 0.07 -4.66 16.07
CA GLY A 96 -0.36 -5.86 15.37
C GLY A 96 -1.62 -5.64 14.53
N ILE A 97 -2.63 -4.96 15.08
CA ILE A 97 -3.85 -4.59 14.34
C ILE A 97 -3.50 -3.71 13.13
N ILE A 98 -2.65 -2.69 13.31
CA ILE A 98 -2.23 -1.81 12.22
C ILE A 98 -1.53 -2.61 11.12
N VAL A 99 -0.59 -3.49 11.45
CA VAL A 99 0.11 -4.33 10.47
C VAL A 99 -0.86 -5.18 9.67
N VAL A 100 -1.81 -5.85 10.34
CA VAL A 100 -2.81 -6.68 9.66
C VAL A 100 -3.67 -5.86 8.71
N ILE A 101 -4.19 -4.70 9.15
CA ILE A 101 -5.01 -3.84 8.29
C ILE A 101 -4.20 -3.32 7.10
N MET A 102 -2.94 -2.94 7.32
CA MET A 102 -2.06 -2.46 6.25
C MET A 102 -1.81 -3.53 5.19
N LEU A 103 -1.58 -4.78 5.60
CA LEU A 103 -1.43 -5.90 4.67
C LEU A 103 -2.70 -6.12 3.84
N VAL A 104 -3.88 -6.03 4.46
CA VAL A 104 -5.17 -6.11 3.75
C VAL A 104 -5.32 -4.96 2.76
N LEU A 105 -5.00 -3.73 3.15
CA LEU A 105 -5.10 -2.56 2.28
C LEU A 105 -4.15 -2.64 1.08
N ILE A 106 -2.91 -3.10 1.28
CA ILE A 106 -1.95 -3.33 0.20
C ILE A 106 -2.43 -4.44 -0.73
N TYR A 107 -2.96 -5.53 -0.19
CA TYR A 107 -3.57 -6.59 -0.99
C TYR A 107 -4.71 -6.06 -1.87
N LEU A 108 -5.63 -5.28 -1.29
CA LEU A 108 -6.75 -4.68 -2.02
C LEU A 108 -6.24 -3.74 -3.12
N LEU A 109 -5.24 -2.91 -2.83
CA LEU A 109 -4.61 -2.01 -3.79
C LEU A 109 -4.09 -2.75 -5.02
N ILE A 110 -3.36 -3.84 -4.81
CA ILE A 110 -2.83 -4.67 -5.90
C ILE A 110 -3.96 -5.40 -6.62
N HIS A 111 -4.93 -5.95 -5.88
CA HIS A 111 -6.04 -6.72 -6.43
C HIS A 111 -6.92 -5.90 -7.37
N PHE A 112 -7.24 -4.66 -6.98
CA PHE A 112 -8.10 -3.77 -7.75
C PHE A 112 -7.46 -3.25 -9.05
N ILE A 113 -6.17 -3.46 -9.30
CA ILE A 113 -5.60 -3.13 -10.61
C ILE A 113 -6.08 -4.16 -11.63
N MET A 114 -6.93 -3.74 -12.57
CA MET A 114 -7.54 -4.64 -13.55
C MET A 114 -6.51 -5.21 -14.54
N ILE A 115 -5.58 -4.37 -15.01
CA ILE A 115 -4.59 -4.76 -16.02
C ILE A 115 -3.55 -5.73 -15.42
N PRO A 116 -3.40 -6.96 -15.95
CA PRO A 116 -2.53 -7.98 -15.37
C PRO A 116 -1.05 -7.55 -15.26
N VAL A 117 -0.53 -6.89 -16.29
CA VAL A 117 0.88 -6.46 -16.33
C VAL A 117 1.18 -5.46 -15.20
N MET A 118 0.31 -4.46 -15.00
CA MET A 118 0.46 -3.49 -13.90
C MET A 118 0.37 -4.17 -12.54
N LYS A 119 -0.53 -5.14 -12.37
CA LYS A 119 -0.67 -5.91 -11.13
C LYS A 119 0.61 -6.67 -10.77
N ILE A 120 1.21 -7.34 -11.76
CA ILE A 120 2.48 -8.06 -11.58
C ILE A 120 3.59 -7.08 -11.20
N THR A 121 3.72 -5.96 -11.91
CA THR A 121 4.73 -4.93 -11.61
C THR A 121 4.60 -4.40 -10.18
N LEU A 122 3.38 -4.06 -9.74
CA LEU A 122 3.13 -3.61 -8.35
C LEU A 122 3.49 -4.68 -7.33
N THR A 123 3.20 -5.95 -7.62
CA THR A 123 3.54 -7.08 -6.75
C THR A 123 5.05 -7.24 -6.60
N ILE A 124 5.79 -7.14 -7.71
CA ILE A 124 7.26 -7.21 -7.70
C ILE A 124 7.85 -6.03 -6.91
N ILE A 125 7.34 -4.81 -7.14
CA ILE A 125 7.76 -3.62 -6.38
C ILE A 125 7.50 -3.82 -4.88
N PHE A 126 6.31 -4.31 -4.51
CA PHE A 126 5.97 -4.58 -3.12
C PHE A 126 6.93 -5.56 -2.46
N ILE A 127 7.16 -6.72 -3.08
CA ILE A 127 8.06 -7.75 -2.54
C ILE A 127 9.49 -7.22 -2.46
N GLY A 128 9.98 -6.57 -3.52
CA GLY A 128 11.33 -6.01 -3.55
C GLY A 128 11.56 -4.98 -2.45
N LEU A 129 10.59 -4.08 -2.23
CA LEU A 129 10.66 -3.10 -1.14
C LEU A 129 10.52 -3.75 0.23
N LEU A 130 9.60 -4.70 0.41
CA LEU A 130 9.44 -5.43 1.67
C LEU A 130 10.75 -6.10 2.09
N LEU A 131 11.44 -6.76 1.15
CA LEU A 131 12.75 -7.35 1.39
C LEU A 131 13.81 -6.29 1.73
N ALA A 132 13.88 -5.20 0.96
CA ALA A 132 14.83 -4.12 1.20
C ALA A 132 14.65 -3.49 2.59
N PHE A 133 13.41 -3.19 2.98
CA PHE A 133 13.08 -2.64 4.29
C PHE A 133 13.26 -3.66 5.42
N GLY A 134 12.95 -4.93 5.19
CA GLY A 134 13.20 -6.01 6.15
C GLY A 134 14.69 -6.17 6.46
N ILE A 135 15.54 -6.19 5.43
CA ILE A 135 17.00 -6.27 5.58
C ILE A 135 17.55 -5.01 6.28
N ALA A 136 17.07 -3.81 5.90
CA ALA A 136 17.48 -2.56 6.53
C ALA A 136 17.10 -2.50 8.02
N GLY A 137 15.91 -2.99 8.38
CA GLY A 137 15.46 -3.06 9.78
C GLY A 137 16.29 -4.04 10.63
N MET A 138 16.75 -5.16 10.06
CA MET A 138 17.63 -6.12 10.76
C MET A 138 19.02 -5.52 11.06
N ASN A 139 19.59 -4.78 10.10
CA ASN A 139 20.90 -4.14 10.28
C ASN A 139 20.89 -3.04 11.36
N ASP A 140 19.80 -2.28 11.50
CA ASP A 140 19.65 -1.26 12.55
C ASP A 140 19.45 -1.86 13.96
N SER A 141 19.03 -3.13 14.06
CA SER A 141 18.86 -3.84 15.36
C SER A 141 20.12 -4.52 15.89
N SER A 142 21.22 -4.48 15.12
CA SER A 142 22.49 -5.12 15.45
C SER A 142 23.48 -4.21 16.19
N TYR A 143 23.03 -3.03 16.63
CA TYR A 143 23.81 -2.04 17.38
C TYR A 143 23.08 -1.56 18.63
#